data_AF-J3CQU0-F1
#
_entry.id   AF-J3CQU0-F1
#
_cell.length_a   1.000
_cell.length_b   1.000
_cell.length_c   1.000
_cell.angle_alpha   90.00
_cell.angle_beta   90.00
_cell.angle_gamma   90.00
#
_symmetry.space_group_name_H-M   'P 1'
#
loop_
_entity.id
_entity.type
_entity.pdbx_description
1 polymer ?
#
loop_
_entity_poly.entity_id
_entity_poly.type
_entity_poly.pdbx_seq_one_letter_code
_entity_poly.pdbx_strand_id
1 'polypeptide(L)'
;MISGVSSAALPYLRPASASAANAAAGLQPELPAATDRTTSGFRIDVSQLKPLQGAKLISVADDPALHDLMATNWLMTHDASAIQPSVADNAPQNTYAQVKVNGKVVATLYNGGSSAMTNEAAAKIGKLDDPPGLSGPDLAQWRADSYAERLGGTVEKAFTAITQSQWTPRENRSTAYSREQLDAAFQAMLAEGQKASAQQQSSYPASRTQPGTSADLSA
;
A
#
# COMPACT_ATOMS: atom_id res chain seq x y z
N MET A 1 -12.35 4.29 62.86
CA MET A 1 -11.45 5.42 63.22
C MET A 1 -11.56 6.47 62.13
N ILE A 2 -11.48 7.72 62.57
CA ILE A 2 -11.62 9.01 61.89
C ILE A 2 -10.61 9.27 60.74
N SER A 3 -11.13 9.97 59.73
CA SER A 3 -10.59 11.01 58.83
C SER A 3 -9.08 11.21 58.63
N GLY A 4 -8.69 11.54 57.38
CA GLY A 4 -7.45 12.28 57.12
C GLY A 4 -7.04 12.43 55.64
N VAL A 5 -7.64 13.40 54.96
CA VAL A 5 -7.29 13.93 53.61
C VAL A 5 -5.98 14.73 53.60
N SER A 6 -5.18 14.64 52.51
CA SER A 6 -4.83 15.79 51.62
C SER A 6 -3.51 15.62 50.83
N SER A 7 -3.67 15.65 49.50
CA SER A 7 -2.95 16.38 48.44
C SER A 7 -1.51 16.91 48.59
N ALA A 8 -0.68 16.69 47.55
CA ALA A 8 0.10 17.75 46.90
C ALA A 8 0.54 17.35 45.47
N ALA A 9 0.48 18.32 44.56
CA ALA A 9 0.65 18.21 43.11
C ALA A 9 2.10 18.48 42.63
N LEU A 10 2.43 17.91 41.44
CA LEU A 10 3.27 18.32 40.27
C LEU A 10 4.27 19.50 40.41
N PRO A 11 5.31 19.73 39.55
CA PRO A 11 5.52 19.26 38.15
C PRO A 11 7.00 19.13 37.60
N TYR A 12 7.15 18.80 36.30
CA TYR A 12 8.21 19.23 35.33
C TYR A 12 9.69 18.75 35.56
N LEU A 13 10.57 18.44 34.59
CA LEU A 13 10.85 19.00 33.26
C LEU A 13 11.80 18.08 32.43
N ARG A 14 11.68 18.22 31.11
CA ARG A 14 12.51 17.70 30.00
C ARG A 14 13.81 18.53 29.85
N PRO A 15 14.98 17.95 29.56
CA PRO A 15 16.15 18.77 29.22
C PRO A 15 16.17 19.10 27.72
N ALA A 16 16.29 20.39 27.41
CA ALA A 16 16.71 20.91 26.11
C ALA A 16 17.78 21.99 26.32
N SER A 17 18.71 22.01 25.37
CA SER A 17 19.61 23.12 25.00
C SER A 17 20.87 23.37 25.82
N ALA A 18 22.01 23.29 25.14
CA ALA A 18 23.15 24.18 25.40
C ALA A 18 23.60 24.78 24.07
N SER A 19 23.20 26.03 23.85
CA SER A 19 23.83 26.98 22.94
C SER A 19 24.92 27.69 23.73
N ALA A 20 26.15 27.72 23.22
CA ALA A 20 27.23 28.50 23.78
C ALA A 20 27.71 29.51 22.72
N ALA A 21 27.53 30.78 23.04
CA ALA A 21 28.10 31.92 22.35
C ALA A 21 29.29 32.46 23.17
N ASN A 22 30.32 32.93 22.47
CA ASN A 22 31.39 33.84 22.92
C ASN A 22 32.01 34.39 21.61
N ALA A 23 32.52 35.61 21.45
CA ALA A 23 32.40 36.93 22.04
C ALA A 23 33.12 37.88 21.03
N ALA A 24 32.80 39.17 21.05
CA ALA A 24 33.11 40.16 20.00
C ALA A 24 34.52 40.82 20.07
N ALA A 25 35.05 41.22 18.90
CA ALA A 25 35.88 42.41 18.58
C ALA A 25 36.37 42.22 17.12
N GLY A 26 36.07 43.03 16.11
CA GLY A 26 36.20 44.48 15.96
C GLY A 26 37.21 44.74 14.82
N LEU A 27 36.79 45.52 13.80
CA LEU A 27 37.52 46.02 12.59
C LEU A 27 37.26 45.26 11.27
N GLN A 28 36.46 45.89 10.39
CA GLN A 28 36.54 45.79 8.92
C GLN A 28 37.18 47.11 8.41
N PRO A 29 37.73 47.24 7.17
CA PRO A 29 37.50 46.40 5.97
C PRO A 29 38.76 46.09 5.12
N GLU A 30 38.83 44.91 4.48
CA GLU A 30 39.47 44.77 3.16
C GLU A 30 38.73 43.71 2.32
N LEU A 31 38.30 44.14 1.14
CA LEU A 31 38.07 43.33 -0.06
C LEU A 31 39.28 43.58 -0.99
N PRO A 32 39.59 42.75 -2.01
CA PRO A 32 38.77 41.66 -2.56
C PRO A 32 39.53 40.34 -2.86
N ALA A 33 38.81 39.21 -2.90
CA ALA A 33 39.01 38.18 -3.92
C ALA A 33 37.82 37.19 -3.92
N ALA A 34 37.15 37.12 -5.08
CA ALA A 34 36.23 36.06 -5.47
C ALA A 34 36.95 34.69 -5.39
N THR A 35 36.32 33.53 -5.20
CA THR A 35 35.19 33.00 -5.96
C THR A 35 34.62 31.76 -5.25
N ASP A 36 33.29 31.70 -5.24
CA ASP A 36 32.36 30.57 -5.15
C ASP A 36 32.62 29.36 -4.24
N ARG A 37 31.77 29.28 -3.21
CA ARG A 37 31.33 28.01 -2.61
C ARG A 37 30.48 27.24 -3.61
N THR A 38 31.02 26.16 -4.15
CA THR A 38 30.27 25.12 -4.87
C THR A 38 29.26 24.47 -3.93
N THR A 39 28.02 24.94 -3.95
CA THR A 39 26.88 24.15 -3.49
C THR A 39 26.57 23.16 -4.61
N SER A 40 27.15 21.96 -4.55
CA SER A 40 26.89 20.89 -5.52
C SER A 40 25.50 20.27 -5.31
N GLY A 41 24.47 21.05 -5.57
CA GLY A 41 23.16 20.50 -5.91
C GLY A 41 23.27 19.88 -7.30
N PHE A 42 22.86 18.62 -7.46
CA PHE A 42 22.71 17.99 -8.76
C PHE A 42 21.70 18.79 -9.61
N ARG A 43 22.20 19.76 -10.37
CA ARG A 43 21.41 20.48 -11.36
C ARG A 43 21.67 19.82 -12.69
N ILE A 44 20.65 19.16 -13.23
CA ILE A 44 20.68 18.66 -14.60
C ILE A 44 20.64 19.90 -15.49
N ASP A 45 21.74 20.14 -16.21
CA ASP A 45 21.78 21.14 -17.25
C ASP A 45 20.93 20.64 -18.43
N VAL A 46 19.75 21.25 -18.61
CA VAL A 46 18.81 20.92 -19.68
C VAL A 46 19.41 21.08 -21.08
N SER A 47 20.48 21.84 -21.24
CA SER A 47 21.21 21.96 -22.52
C SER A 47 22.03 20.72 -22.87
N GLN A 48 22.33 19.86 -21.88
CA GLN A 48 23.04 18.59 -22.06
C GLN A 48 22.08 17.42 -22.31
N LEU A 49 20.77 17.64 -22.25
CA LEU A 49 19.79 16.61 -22.57
C LEU A 49 19.73 16.43 -24.09
N LYS A 50 20.20 15.28 -24.57
CA LYS A 50 20.06 14.89 -25.97
C LYS A 50 18.58 14.59 -26.23
N PRO A 51 17.89 15.33 -27.12
CA PRO A 51 16.52 14.99 -27.47
C PRO A 51 16.50 13.59 -28.08
N LEU A 52 15.51 12.79 -27.69
CA LEU A 52 15.24 11.48 -28.29
C LEU A 52 14.77 11.69 -29.74
N GLN A 53 15.70 11.90 -30.65
CA GLN A 53 15.41 11.99 -32.07
C GLN A 53 15.20 10.57 -32.61
N GLY A 54 14.04 10.33 -33.22
CA GLY A 54 13.71 9.04 -33.86
C GLY A 54 13.09 7.99 -32.94
N ALA A 55 12.81 8.30 -31.67
CA ALA A 55 11.96 7.45 -30.86
C ALA A 55 10.52 7.53 -31.38
N LYS A 56 9.99 6.41 -31.89
CA LYS A 56 8.56 6.32 -32.22
C LYS A 56 7.82 6.31 -30.89
N LEU A 57 7.10 7.41 -30.60
CA LEU A 57 6.16 7.45 -29.49
C LEU A 57 5.15 6.32 -29.73
N ILE A 58 5.20 5.29 -28.90
CA ILE A 58 4.17 4.26 -28.89
C ILE A 58 3.00 4.90 -28.16
N SER A 59 1.96 5.27 -28.90
CA SER A 59 0.70 5.65 -28.29
C SER A 59 0.09 4.38 -27.70
N VAL A 60 -0.36 4.47 -26.46
CA VAL A 60 -1.10 3.38 -25.80
C VAL A 60 -2.37 3.01 -26.61
N ALA A 61 -2.93 3.95 -27.35
CA ALA A 61 -4.08 3.71 -28.22
C ALA A 61 -3.76 2.88 -29.47
N ASP A 62 -2.49 2.83 -29.89
CA ASP A 62 -2.05 2.14 -31.11
C ASP A 62 -1.60 0.70 -30.86
N ASP A 63 -1.45 0.31 -29.59
CA ASP A 63 -1.12 -1.06 -29.17
C ASP A 63 -2.32 -1.67 -28.42
N PRO A 64 -3.06 -2.60 -29.04
CA PRO A 64 -4.26 -3.18 -28.43
C PRO A 64 -3.96 -3.96 -27.14
N ALA A 65 -2.77 -4.56 -27.00
CA ALA A 65 -2.41 -5.28 -25.78
C ALA A 65 -2.13 -4.33 -24.62
N LEU A 66 -1.47 -3.20 -24.91
CA LEU A 66 -1.20 -2.17 -23.89
C LEU A 66 -2.48 -1.43 -23.49
N HIS A 67 -3.36 -1.14 -24.46
CA HIS A 67 -4.69 -0.60 -24.23
C HIS A 67 -5.49 -1.48 -23.25
N ASP A 68 -5.61 -2.77 -23.55
CA ASP A 68 -6.43 -3.69 -22.77
C ASP A 68 -5.84 -3.92 -21.37
N LEU A 69 -4.52 -3.92 -21.25
CA LEU A 69 -3.83 -3.97 -19.96
C LEU A 69 -4.16 -2.75 -19.10
N MET A 70 -4.10 -1.53 -19.66
CA MET A 70 -4.41 -0.31 -18.92
C MET A 70 -5.89 -0.24 -18.53
N ALA A 71 -6.78 -0.59 -19.45
CA ALA A 71 -8.22 -0.67 -19.20
C ALA A 71 -8.57 -1.68 -18.10
N THR A 72 -7.97 -2.87 -18.15
CA THR A 72 -8.16 -3.93 -17.14
C THR A 72 -7.69 -3.47 -15.77
N ASN A 73 -6.51 -2.84 -15.68
CA ASN A 73 -5.98 -2.33 -14.41
C ASN A 73 -6.84 -1.19 -13.84
N TRP A 74 -7.34 -0.30 -14.70
CA TRP A 74 -8.25 0.77 -14.30
C TRP A 74 -9.57 0.20 -13.78
N LEU A 75 -10.19 -0.74 -14.50
CA LEU A 75 -11.39 -1.44 -14.05
C LEU A 75 -11.15 -2.17 -12.73
N MET A 76 -10.05 -2.90 -12.58
CA MET A 76 -9.72 -3.55 -11.31
C MET A 76 -9.60 -2.56 -10.15
N THR A 77 -9.06 -1.36 -10.38
CA THR A 77 -8.90 -0.34 -9.34
C THR A 77 -10.24 0.33 -8.99
N HIS A 78 -11.07 0.61 -9.99
CA HIS A 78 -12.36 1.28 -9.80
C HIS A 78 -13.44 0.31 -9.32
N ASP A 79 -13.42 -0.96 -9.76
CA ASP A 79 -14.22 -2.04 -9.18
C ASP A 79 -13.74 -2.37 -7.76
N ALA A 80 -12.42 -2.32 -7.49
CA ALA A 80 -11.90 -2.49 -6.13
C ALA A 80 -12.43 -1.43 -5.16
N SER A 81 -12.70 -0.22 -5.65
CA SER A 81 -13.30 0.86 -4.88
C SER A 81 -14.80 0.64 -4.61
N ALA A 82 -15.47 -0.23 -5.38
CA ALA A 82 -16.84 -0.68 -5.18
C ALA A 82 -16.96 -2.00 -4.39
N ILE A 83 -15.82 -2.58 -3.94
CA ILE A 83 -15.81 -3.77 -3.11
C ILE A 83 -16.39 -3.41 -1.74
N GLN A 84 -17.66 -3.76 -1.52
CA GLN A 84 -18.18 -4.06 -0.19
C GLN A 84 -17.14 -4.90 0.54
N PRO A 85 -16.73 -4.56 1.78
CA PRO A 85 -15.69 -5.29 2.50
C PRO A 85 -16.15 -6.74 2.72
N SER A 86 -15.81 -7.61 1.78
CA SER A 86 -15.99 -9.03 1.97
C SER A 86 -14.99 -9.44 3.03
N VAL A 87 -15.47 -9.94 4.16
CA VAL A 87 -14.64 -10.47 5.24
C VAL A 87 -13.60 -11.40 4.62
N ALA A 88 -12.30 -11.22 4.88
CA ALA A 88 -11.27 -12.08 4.30
C ALA A 88 -11.47 -13.55 4.69
N ASP A 89 -11.05 -14.50 3.85
CA ASP A 89 -11.19 -15.94 4.18
C ASP A 89 -10.42 -16.34 5.42
N ASN A 90 -9.27 -15.71 5.67
CA ASN A 90 -8.44 -15.94 6.84
C ASN A 90 -8.87 -15.12 8.08
N ALA A 91 -10.04 -14.48 8.04
CA ALA A 91 -10.55 -13.72 9.17
C ALA A 91 -10.88 -14.66 10.35
N PRO A 92 -10.72 -14.21 11.61
CA PRO A 92 -10.98 -15.06 12.79
C PRO A 92 -12.37 -15.68 12.82
N GLN A 93 -13.39 -14.95 12.37
CA GLN A 93 -14.77 -15.42 12.27
C GLN A 93 -15.00 -16.53 11.24
N ASN A 94 -14.02 -16.79 10.38
CA ASN A 94 -14.06 -17.87 9.38
C ASN A 94 -13.23 -19.08 9.81
N THR A 95 -12.76 -19.15 11.06
CA THR A 95 -11.97 -20.29 11.54
C THR A 95 -12.85 -21.54 11.59
N TYR A 96 -12.37 -22.63 10.97
CA TYR A 96 -12.97 -23.96 11.05
C TYR A 96 -12.35 -24.76 12.20
N ALA A 97 -11.02 -24.87 12.23
CA ALA A 97 -10.32 -25.65 13.25
C ALA A 97 -8.89 -25.16 13.44
N GLN A 98 -8.27 -25.55 14.56
CA GLN A 98 -6.85 -25.38 14.83
C GLN A 98 -6.22 -26.74 15.09
N VAL A 99 -5.02 -26.94 14.56
CA VAL A 99 -4.20 -28.12 14.85
C VAL A 99 -3.17 -27.72 15.89
N LYS A 100 -3.16 -28.44 17.02
CA LYS A 100 -2.24 -28.20 18.13
C LYS A 100 -1.26 -29.34 18.28
N VAL A 101 0.03 -29.02 18.43
CA VAL A 101 1.08 -29.97 18.76
C VAL A 101 1.69 -29.51 20.08
N ASN A 102 1.71 -30.39 21.10
CA ASN A 102 2.15 -30.04 22.46
C ASN A 102 1.44 -28.80 23.04
N GLY A 103 0.15 -28.64 22.76
CA GLY A 103 -0.65 -27.51 23.22
C GLY A 103 -0.45 -26.19 22.46
N LYS A 104 0.47 -26.12 21.49
CA LYS A 104 0.71 -24.94 20.65
C LYS A 104 0.00 -25.08 19.31
N VAL A 105 -0.68 -24.02 18.87
CA VAL A 105 -1.30 -23.95 17.53
C VAL A 105 -0.19 -23.91 16.48
N VAL A 106 -0.19 -24.90 15.59
CA VAL A 106 0.76 -25.02 14.48
C VAL A 106 0.11 -24.82 13.12
N ALA A 107 -1.20 -25.03 13.02
CA ALA A 107 -2.00 -24.71 11.85
C ALA A 107 -3.40 -24.22 12.25
N THR A 108 -3.94 -23.31 11.47
CA THR A 108 -5.31 -22.78 11.54
C THR A 108 -5.97 -23.01 10.20
N LEU A 109 -7.13 -23.62 10.20
CA LEU A 109 -7.90 -23.93 9.00
C LEU A 109 -9.18 -23.11 9.00
N TYR A 110 -9.59 -22.65 7.83
CA TYR A 110 -10.72 -21.75 7.64
C TYR A 110 -11.85 -22.46 6.90
N ASN A 111 -13.08 -21.99 7.10
CA ASN A 111 -14.31 -22.54 6.52
C ASN A 111 -14.26 -22.58 4.98
N GLY A 112 -13.48 -21.71 4.33
CA GLY A 112 -13.26 -21.75 2.87
C GLY A 112 -12.36 -22.89 2.38
N GLY A 113 -11.81 -23.70 3.28
CA GLY A 113 -10.86 -24.76 2.98
C GLY A 113 -9.40 -24.31 3.04
N SER A 114 -9.11 -23.02 3.11
CA SER A 114 -7.75 -22.49 3.23
C SER A 114 -7.13 -22.76 4.60
N SER A 115 -5.80 -22.73 4.69
CA SER A 115 -5.07 -22.96 5.93
C SER A 115 -3.87 -22.02 6.06
N ALA A 116 -3.59 -21.58 7.28
CA ALA A 116 -2.36 -20.93 7.67
C ALA A 116 -1.60 -21.84 8.63
N MET A 117 -0.28 -21.96 8.48
CA MET A 117 0.53 -22.83 9.35
C MET A 117 1.94 -22.27 9.56
N THR A 118 2.65 -22.79 10.56
CA THR A 118 4.06 -22.43 10.78
C THR A 118 4.95 -23.07 9.73
N ASN A 119 6.10 -22.44 9.44
CA ASN A 119 7.08 -22.99 8.49
C ASN A 119 7.56 -24.39 8.88
N GLU A 120 7.71 -24.65 10.18
CA GLU A 120 8.10 -25.97 10.69
C GLU A 120 7.01 -27.01 10.41
N ALA A 121 5.74 -26.67 10.61
CA ALA A 121 4.62 -27.57 10.31
C ALA A 121 4.53 -27.84 8.80
N ALA A 122 4.69 -26.80 7.98
CA ALA A 122 4.71 -26.94 6.52
C ALA A 122 5.84 -27.87 6.05
N ALA A 123 7.04 -27.74 6.63
CA ALA A 123 8.17 -28.61 6.30
C ALA A 123 7.93 -30.07 6.68
N LYS A 124 7.25 -30.34 7.81
CA LYS A 124 6.91 -31.70 8.26
C LYS A 124 5.78 -32.33 7.46
N ILE A 125 4.75 -31.57 7.11
CA ILE A 125 3.64 -32.06 6.27
C ILE A 125 4.15 -32.43 4.88
N GLY A 126 5.07 -31.62 4.34
CA GLY A 126 5.67 -31.83 3.03
C GLY A 126 4.66 -31.62 1.90
N LYS A 127 4.76 -32.43 0.84
CA LYS A 127 3.76 -32.45 -0.23
C LYS A 127 2.52 -33.18 0.26
N LEU A 128 1.41 -32.45 0.31
CA LEU A 128 0.07 -32.97 0.53
C LEU A 128 -0.82 -32.42 -0.57
N ASP A 129 -1.32 -33.30 -1.42
CA ASP A 129 -2.24 -32.94 -2.48
C ASP A 129 -3.67 -33.09 -1.98
N ASP A 130 -4.49 -32.06 -2.21
CA ASP A 130 -5.89 -32.12 -1.84
C ASP A 130 -6.63 -33.15 -2.68
N PRO A 131 -7.59 -33.88 -2.10
CA PRO A 131 -8.44 -34.77 -2.87
C PRO A 131 -9.28 -33.97 -3.86
N PRO A 132 -9.43 -34.46 -5.10
CA PRO A 132 -10.21 -33.76 -6.10
C PRO A 132 -11.68 -33.69 -5.68
N GLY A 133 -12.31 -32.54 -5.90
CA GLY A 133 -13.73 -32.33 -5.64
C GLY A 133 -14.09 -31.92 -4.21
N LEU A 134 -13.13 -31.86 -3.26
CA LEU A 134 -13.36 -31.22 -1.97
C LEU A 134 -13.19 -29.70 -2.04
N SER A 135 -14.06 -28.99 -1.33
CA SER A 135 -14.00 -27.54 -1.15
C SER A 135 -14.64 -27.15 0.18
N GLY A 136 -14.46 -25.90 0.61
CA GLY A 136 -15.15 -25.39 1.80
C GLY A 136 -14.83 -26.16 3.09
N PRO A 137 -15.81 -26.30 4.01
CA PRO A 137 -15.62 -26.97 5.29
C PRO A 137 -15.19 -28.43 5.19
N ASP A 138 -15.62 -29.17 4.16
CA ASP A 138 -15.19 -30.57 3.99
C ASP A 138 -13.69 -30.66 3.65
N LEU A 139 -13.20 -29.74 2.81
CA LEU A 139 -11.75 -29.62 2.56
C LEU A 139 -10.99 -29.19 3.83
N ALA A 140 -11.55 -28.24 4.58
CA ALA A 140 -10.96 -27.80 5.84
C ALA A 140 -10.86 -28.95 6.85
N GLN A 141 -11.89 -29.79 6.95
CA GLN A 141 -11.87 -30.96 7.81
C GLN A 141 -10.80 -31.97 7.38
N TRP A 142 -10.80 -32.35 6.10
CA TRP A 142 -9.83 -33.31 5.57
C TRP A 142 -8.39 -32.85 5.81
N ARG A 143 -8.10 -31.56 5.60
CA ARG A 143 -6.79 -30.98 5.89
C ARG A 143 -6.47 -31.00 7.39
N ALA A 144 -7.43 -30.68 8.26
CA ALA A 144 -7.21 -30.67 9.71
C ALA A 144 -6.81 -32.06 10.21
N ASP A 145 -7.54 -33.08 9.77
CA ASP A 145 -7.28 -34.47 10.11
C ASP A 145 -5.91 -34.92 9.56
N SER A 146 -5.62 -34.61 8.30
CA SER A 146 -4.34 -34.94 7.65
C SER A 146 -3.14 -34.25 8.32
N TYR A 147 -3.31 -33.00 8.75
CA TYR A 147 -2.25 -32.26 9.45
C TYR A 147 -2.03 -32.82 10.86
N ALA A 148 -3.09 -33.14 11.59
CA ALA A 148 -2.97 -33.75 12.92
C ALA A 148 -2.27 -35.11 12.85
N GLU A 149 -2.61 -35.95 11.88
CA GLU A 149 -1.97 -37.25 11.65
C GLU A 149 -0.47 -37.11 11.39
N ARG A 150 -0.09 -36.22 10.46
CA ARG A 150 1.32 -36.05 10.06
C ARG A 150 2.18 -35.34 11.11
N LEU A 151 1.58 -34.44 11.89
CA LEU A 151 2.28 -33.65 12.89
C LEU A 151 2.27 -34.30 14.29
N GLY A 152 1.50 -35.37 14.48
CA GLY A 152 1.24 -35.96 15.80
C GLY A 152 0.50 -35.00 16.73
N GLY A 153 -0.43 -34.22 16.17
CA GLY A 153 -1.20 -33.19 16.87
C GLY A 153 -2.65 -33.59 17.15
N THR A 154 -3.40 -32.65 17.72
CA THR A 154 -4.85 -32.76 17.92
C THR A 154 -5.57 -31.66 17.16
N VAL A 155 -6.75 -31.99 16.62
CA VAL A 155 -7.65 -31.02 15.98
C VAL A 155 -8.59 -30.46 17.05
N GLU A 156 -8.65 -29.13 17.14
CA GLU A 156 -9.61 -28.39 17.95
C GLU A 156 -10.54 -27.60 17.04
N LYS A 157 -11.81 -28.02 16.98
CA LYS A 157 -12.83 -27.37 16.14
C LYS A 157 -13.25 -26.03 16.77
N ALA A 158 -13.31 -24.99 15.96
CA ALA A 158 -13.71 -23.66 16.41
C ALA A 158 -15.23 -23.54 16.55
N PHE A 159 -15.69 -22.64 17.41
CA PHE A 159 -17.13 -22.32 17.55
C PHE A 159 -17.72 -21.68 16.28
N THR A 160 -16.87 -21.12 15.42
CA THR A 160 -17.20 -20.55 14.11
C THR A 160 -17.22 -21.56 12.97
N ALA A 161 -16.96 -22.84 13.26
CA ALA A 161 -16.96 -23.88 12.26
C ALA A 161 -18.38 -24.10 11.72
N ILE A 162 -18.56 -23.97 10.42
CA ILE A 162 -19.84 -24.23 9.73
C ILE A 162 -19.80 -25.57 9.01
N THR A 163 -20.97 -26.10 8.66
CA THR A 163 -21.09 -27.32 7.84
C THR A 163 -20.95 -27.00 6.35
N GLN A 164 -20.65 -28.02 5.54
CA GLN A 164 -20.63 -27.87 4.07
C GLN A 164 -21.93 -27.29 3.52
N SER A 165 -23.07 -27.70 4.07
CA SER A 165 -24.39 -27.20 3.67
C SER A 165 -24.66 -25.73 4.06
N GLN A 166 -23.97 -25.20 5.06
CA GLN A 166 -24.04 -23.80 5.45
C GLN A 166 -23.04 -22.93 4.68
N TRP A 167 -22.02 -23.54 4.09
CA TRP A 167 -21.01 -22.84 3.33
C TRP A 167 -21.50 -22.49 1.94
N THR A 168 -21.30 -21.23 1.56
CA THR A 168 -21.54 -20.74 0.21
C THR A 168 -20.19 -20.40 -0.40
N PRO A 169 -19.84 -20.98 -1.57
CA PRO A 169 -18.65 -20.57 -2.30
C PRO A 169 -18.67 -19.07 -2.53
N ARG A 170 -17.53 -18.41 -2.32
CA ARG A 170 -17.40 -17.03 -2.75
C ARG A 170 -17.48 -17.00 -4.27
N GLU A 171 -18.16 -15.99 -4.80
CA GLU A 171 -18.09 -15.71 -6.22
C GLU A 171 -16.64 -15.41 -6.58
N ASN A 172 -15.99 -16.37 -7.24
CA ASN A 172 -14.80 -16.09 -8.02
C ASN A 172 -15.26 -15.19 -9.16
N ARG A 173 -15.13 -13.88 -8.99
CA ARG A 173 -15.30 -12.95 -10.10
C ARG A 173 -14.15 -13.20 -11.08
N SER A 174 -14.37 -14.14 -12.00
CA SER A 174 -13.63 -14.19 -13.24
C SER A 174 -13.97 -12.90 -13.97
N THR A 175 -13.16 -11.87 -13.81
CA THR A 175 -13.30 -10.60 -14.54
C THR A 175 -12.85 -10.80 -15.97
N ALA A 176 -13.60 -11.61 -16.72
CA ALA A 176 -13.57 -11.58 -18.17
C ALA A 176 -14.33 -10.31 -18.59
N TYR A 177 -13.61 -9.20 -18.73
CA TYR A 177 -14.18 -7.96 -19.23
C TYR A 177 -14.47 -8.09 -20.72
N SER A 178 -15.64 -7.61 -21.15
CA SER A 178 -15.97 -7.52 -22.58
C SER A 178 -15.12 -6.44 -23.26
N ARG A 179 -15.00 -6.52 -24.60
CA ARG A 179 -14.26 -5.51 -25.36
C ARG A 179 -14.83 -4.11 -25.14
N GLU A 180 -16.15 -4.00 -25.09
CA GLU A 180 -16.86 -2.74 -24.84
C GLU A 180 -16.57 -2.19 -23.45
N GLN A 181 -16.43 -3.07 -22.44
CA GLN A 181 -16.05 -2.67 -21.08
C GLN A 181 -14.62 -2.14 -21.03
N LEU A 182 -13.68 -2.80 -21.72
CA LEU A 182 -12.30 -2.35 -21.80
C LEU A 182 -12.17 -1.02 -22.54
N ASP A 183 -12.85 -0.86 -23.67
CA ASP A 183 -12.82 0.39 -24.44
C ASP A 183 -13.46 1.54 -23.62
N ALA A 184 -14.59 1.30 -22.94
CA ALA A 184 -15.22 2.30 -22.08
C ALA A 184 -14.34 2.70 -20.89
N ALA A 185 -13.66 1.73 -20.26
CA ALA A 185 -12.72 1.96 -19.18
C ALA A 185 -11.52 2.79 -19.61
N PHE A 186 -10.96 2.50 -20.79
CA PHE A 186 -9.86 3.25 -21.34
C PHE A 186 -10.24 4.71 -21.62
N GLN A 187 -11.43 4.94 -22.19
CA GLN A 187 -11.94 6.30 -22.40
C GLN A 187 -12.16 7.05 -21.07
N ALA A 188 -12.71 6.36 -20.05
CA ALA A 188 -12.89 6.93 -18.73
C ALA A 188 -11.55 7.30 -18.06
N MET A 189 -10.54 6.45 -18.18
CA MET A 189 -9.17 6.70 -17.70
C MET A 189 -8.56 7.96 -18.33
N LEU A 190 -8.68 8.13 -19.64
CA LEU A 190 -8.19 9.32 -20.34
C LEU A 190 -8.91 10.59 -19.87
N ALA A 191 -10.24 10.54 -19.72
CA ALA A 191 -11.03 11.66 -19.25
C ALA A 191 -10.69 12.05 -17.80
N GLU A 192 -10.41 11.07 -16.93
CA GLU A 192 -9.98 11.31 -15.55
C GLU A 192 -8.58 11.96 -15.50
N GLY A 193 -7.62 11.47 -16.29
CA GLY A 193 -6.29 12.07 -16.40
C GLY A 193 -6.32 13.51 -16.89
N GLN A 194 -7.18 13.82 -17.86
CA GLN A 194 -7.39 15.20 -18.33
C GLN A 194 -7.93 16.10 -17.23
N LYS A 195 -8.94 15.65 -16.46
CA LYS A 195 -9.48 16.41 -15.32
C LYS A 195 -8.42 16.66 -14.25
N ALA A 196 -7.62 15.66 -13.89
CA ALA A 196 -6.56 15.79 -12.91
C ALA A 196 -5.50 16.82 -13.35
N SER A 197 -5.09 16.78 -14.62
CA SER A 197 -4.13 17.74 -15.19
C SER A 197 -4.68 19.18 -15.22
N ALA A 198 -5.97 19.36 -15.55
CA ALA A 198 -6.63 20.65 -15.55
C ALA A 198 -6.72 21.26 -14.13
N GLN A 199 -6.98 20.43 -13.11
CA GLN A 199 -7.00 20.87 -11.70
C GLN A 199 -5.60 21.28 -11.23
N GLN A 200 -4.55 20.57 -11.63
CA GLN A 200 -3.16 20.93 -11.29
C GLN A 200 -2.72 22.24 -11.96
N GLN A 201 -3.11 22.49 -13.22
CA GLN A 201 -2.85 23.76 -13.89
C GLN A 201 -3.61 24.94 -13.28
N SER A 202 -4.84 24.69 -12.79
CA SER A 202 -5.65 25.70 -12.10
C SER A 202 -5.12 26.06 -10.71
N SER A 203 -4.31 25.19 -10.11
CA SER A 203 -3.71 25.37 -8.78
C SER A 203 -2.43 26.22 -8.80
N TYR A 204 -1.94 26.61 -9.98
CA TYR A 204 -0.92 27.64 -10.13
C TYR A 204 -1.59 28.99 -10.43
N PRO A 205 -1.93 29.81 -9.43
CA PRO A 205 -2.28 31.19 -9.71
C PRO A 205 -1.06 31.86 -10.37
N ALA A 206 -1.31 32.42 -11.55
CA ALA A 206 -0.39 33.27 -12.27
C ALA A 206 0.20 34.35 -11.34
N SER A 207 1.42 34.12 -10.84
CA SER A 207 2.28 35.20 -10.34
C SER A 207 2.87 35.92 -11.56
N ARG A 208 2.01 36.54 -12.37
CA ARG A 208 2.43 37.44 -13.45
C ARG A 208 1.49 38.65 -13.49
N THR A 209 1.60 39.44 -12.44
CA THR A 209 1.16 40.84 -12.34
C THR A 209 2.38 41.58 -11.80
N GLN A 210 2.95 42.65 -12.32
CA GLN A 210 2.85 43.47 -13.53
C GLN A 210 4.20 44.26 -13.59
N PRO A 211 4.56 44.93 -14.70
CA PRO A 211 5.84 45.62 -14.86
C PRO A 211 5.91 46.89 -14.01
N GLY A 212 6.94 46.98 -13.16
CA GLY A 212 7.26 48.18 -12.41
C GLY A 212 8.02 49.19 -13.28
N THR A 213 7.35 50.28 -13.63
CA THR A 213 7.94 51.53 -14.10
C THR A 213 8.85 52.11 -13.02
N SER A 214 10.09 52.50 -13.38
CA SER A 214 10.85 53.69 -12.93
C SER A 214 12.36 53.40 -12.86
N ALA A 215 13.12 53.86 -13.86
CA ALA A 215 14.44 54.47 -13.65
C ALA A 215 14.76 55.35 -14.86
N ASP A 216 14.55 56.63 -14.63
CA ASP A 216 15.01 57.80 -15.36
C ASP A 216 16.54 57.81 -15.51
N LEU A 217 17.03 57.97 -16.75
CA LEU A 217 18.43 58.30 -17.06
C LEU A 217 18.48 58.94 -18.46
N SER A 218 18.50 60.27 -18.54
CA SER A 218 19.18 61.01 -19.63
C SER A 218 19.47 62.47 -19.25
N ALA A 219 20.77 62.76 -19.26
CA ALA A 219 21.48 64.04 -19.45
C ALA A 219 21.45 65.11 -18.34
#